data_AF-A0ABD0RXH5-F1
#
_entry.id   AF-A0ABD0RXH5-F1
#
_cell.length_a   1.000
_cell.length_b   1.000
_cell.length_c   1.000
_cell.angle_alpha   90.00
_cell.angle_beta   90.00
_cell.angle_gamma   90.00
#
_symmetry.space_group_name_H-M   'P 1'
#
loop_
_entity.id
_entity.type
_entity.pdbx_description
1 polymer ?
#
loop_
_entity_poly.entity_id
_entity_poly.type
_entity_poly.pdbx_seq_one_letter_code
_entity_poly.pdbx_strand_id
1 'polypeptide(L)' 'FVDIGIVTGIEINHKSVDSAKKGQEICVKIEPIPGESPKMYGRHFEAVDLIVSK' A
#
# COMPACT_ATOMS: atom_id res chain seq x y z
N PHE A 1 8.93 2.20 -12.71
CA PHE A 1 8.27 1.85 -11.43
C PHE A 1 8.44 3.00 -10.46
N VAL A 2 7.44 3.26 -9.62
CA VAL A 2 7.48 4.34 -8.62
C VAL A 2 7.49 3.68 -7.24
N ASP A 3 8.47 4.03 -6.41
CA ASP A 3 8.53 3.59 -5.02
C ASP A 3 7.54 4.46 -4.21
N ILE A 4 6.39 3.88 -3.85
CA ILE A 4 5.27 4.62 -3.25
C ILE A 4 5.32 4.70 -1.72
N GLY A 5 6.01 3.77 -1.06
CA GLY A 5 6.03 3.71 0.41
C GLY A 5 6.33 2.34 0.98
N ILE A 6 6.09 2.21 2.28
CA ILE A 6 6.29 1.00 3.08
C ILE A 6 4.93 0.58 3.64
N VAL A 7 4.60 -0.71 3.53
CA VAL A 7 3.40 -1.26 4.14
C VAL A 7 3.59 -1.32 5.65
N THR A 8 2.72 -0.63 6.40
CA THR A 8 2.77 -0.59 7.88
C THR A 8 1.53 -1.17 8.55
N GLY A 9 0.51 -1.52 7.76
CA GLY A 9 -0.69 -2.15 8.28
C GLY A 9 -1.52 -2.82 7.19
N ILE A 10 -2.18 -3.90 7.58
CA ILE A 10 -3.13 -4.63 6.75
C ILE A 10 -4.40 -4.84 7.56
N GLU A 11 -5.55 -4.58 6.94
CA GLU A 11 -6.86 -4.79 7.55
C GLU A 11 -7.81 -5.55 6.63
N ILE A 12 -8.67 -6.37 7.25
CA ILE A 12 -9.80 -7.04 6.61
C ILE A 12 -11.05 -6.71 7.42
N ASN A 13 -12.04 -6.04 6.81
CA ASN A 13 -13.28 -5.63 7.49
C ASN A 13 -13.03 -4.90 8.82
N HIS A 14 -12.14 -3.91 8.82
CA HIS A 14 -11.72 -3.13 10.00
C HIS A 14 -11.04 -3.92 11.12
N LYS A 15 -10.52 -5.12 10.83
CA LYS A 15 -9.70 -5.90 11.76
C LYS A 15 -8.28 -6.01 11.23
N SER A 16 -7.30 -5.62 12.04
CA SER A 16 -5.89 -5.76 11.70
C SER A 16 -5.49 -7.23 11.60
N VAL A 17 -4.69 -7.54 10.58
CA VAL A 17 -4.18 -8.90 10.32
C VAL A 17 -2.69 -8.85 9.96
N ASP A 18 -1.97 -9.93 10.23
CA ASP A 18 -0.53 -10.01 9.92
C ASP A 18 -0.24 -10.36 8.46
N SER A 19 -1.19 -11.00 7.77
CA SER A 19 -1.01 -11.43 6.38
C SER A 19 -2.34 -11.56 5.64
N ALA A 20 -2.25 -11.47 4.32
CA ALA A 20 -3.36 -11.71 3.40
C ALA A 20 -2.93 -12.66 2.27
N LYS A 21 -3.91 -13.34 1.67
CA LYS A 21 -3.69 -14.34 0.61
C LYS A 21 -4.42 -13.94 -0.67
N LYS A 22 -4.03 -14.58 -1.77
CA LYS A 22 -4.66 -14.41 -3.09
C LYS A 22 -6.18 -14.57 -3.00
N GLY A 23 -6.91 -13.63 -3.61
CA GLY A 23 -8.37 -13.63 -3.66
C GLY A 23 -9.05 -12.91 -2.48
N GLN A 24 -8.29 -12.41 -1.51
CA GLN A 24 -8.84 -11.56 -0.44
C GLN A 24 -8.80 -10.09 -0.85
N GLU A 25 -9.89 -9.39 -0.62
CA GLU A 25 -9.93 -7.93 -0.65
C GLU A 25 -9.52 -7.40 0.73
N ILE A 26 -8.50 -6.55 0.75
CA ILE A 26 -7.87 -6.03 1.96
C ILE A 26 -7.65 -4.52 1.85
N CYS A 27 -7.54 -3.85 2.99
CA CYS A 27 -7.03 -2.49 3.07
C CYS A 27 -5.55 -2.53 3.47
N VAL A 28 -4.72 -1.74 2.80
CA VAL A 28 -3.27 -1.64 3.08
C VAL A 28 -2.95 -0.21 3.46
N LYS A 29 -2.33 -0.01 4.63
CA LYS A 29 -1.75 1.27 5.03
C LYS A 29 -0.33 1.37 4.48
N ILE A 30 -0.09 2.40 3.67
CA ILE A 30 1.22 2.69 3.09
C ILE A 30 1.71 4.01 3.69
N GLU A 31 2.89 3.98 4.30
CA GLU A 31 3.56 5.17 4.80
C GLU A 31 4.69 5.62 3.86
N PRO A 32 5.00 6.92 3.80
CA PRO A 32 6.10 7.43 2.97
C PRO A 32 7.45 6.80 3.37
N ILE A 33 8.34 6.69 2.39
CA ILE A 33 9.71 6.25 2.64
C ILE A 33 10.43 7.36 3.46
N PRO A 34 11.03 7.03 4.62
CA PRO A 34 11.76 8.01 5.40
C PRO A 34 12.89 8.66 4.60
N GLY A 35 12.97 9.99 4.65
CA GLY A 35 13.96 10.76 3.90
C GLY A 35 13.58 11.07 2.44
N GLU A 36 12.47 10.55 1.95
CA GLU A 36 11.93 10.89 0.63
C GLU A 36 10.66 11.76 0.73
N SER A 37 10.39 12.53 -0.33
CA SER A 37 9.12 13.24 -0.45
C SER A 37 7.97 12.25 -0.72
N PRO A 38 6.84 12.34 0.01
CA PRO A 38 5.69 11.44 -0.17
C PRO A 38 5.19 11.39 -1.62
N LYS A 39 4.79 10.19 -2.06
CA LYS A 39 4.10 10.02 -3.36
C LYS A 39 2.60 10.22 -3.16
N MET A 40 2.02 11.09 -3.99
CA MET A 40 0.60 11.46 -3.92
C MET A 40 -0.26 10.58 -4.83
N TYR A 41 -1.38 10.10 -4.28
CA TYR A 41 -2.48 9.48 -5.03
C TYR A 41 -3.07 10.47 -6.04
N GLY A 42 -3.40 9.99 -7.25
CA GLY A 42 -3.91 10.82 -8.36
C GLY A 42 -2.85 11.66 -9.07
N ARG A 43 -1.56 11.50 -8.70
CA ARG A 43 -0.43 12.13 -9.41
C ARG A 43 0.70 11.15 -9.70
N HIS A 44 1.10 10.36 -8.70
CA HIS A 44 2.21 9.41 -8.84
C HIS A 44 1.72 7.96 -8.99
N PHE A 45 0.55 7.66 -8.43
CA PHE A 45 -0.11 6.36 -8.54
C PHE A 45 -1.63 6.53 -8.40
N GLU A 46 -2.38 5.56 -8.89
CA GLU A 46 -3.84 5.48 -8.85
C GLU A 46 -4.32 4.15 -8.28
N ALA A 47 -5.64 4.01 -8.06
CA ALA A 47 -6.22 2.81 -7.46
C ALA A 47 -6.16 1.57 -8.37
N VAL A 48 -6.03 1.78 -9.68
CA VAL A 48 -5.99 0.70 -10.69
C VAL A 48 -4.58 0.22 -11.00
N ASP A 49 -3.56 0.90 -10.47
CA ASP A 49 -2.18 0.52 -10.70
C ASP A 49 -1.84 -0.82 -10.02
N LEU A 50 -1.03 -1.62 -10.71
CA LEU A 50 -0.48 -2.83 -10.13
C LEU A 50 0.63 -2.48 -9.14
N ILE A 51 0.42 -2.83 -7.86
CA ILE A 51 1.42 -2.67 -6.81
C ILE A 51 2.18 -3.98 -6.64
N VAL A 52 3.51 -3.88 -6.52
CA VAL A 52 4.42 -5.01 -6.34
C VAL A 52 5.37 -4.73 -5.17
N SER A 53 5.82 -5.79 -4.50
CA SER A 53 6.92 -5.67 -3.54
C SER A 53 8.23 -5.36 -4.27
N LYS A 54 9.06 -4.53 -3.65
CA LYS A 54 10.44 -4.31 -4.08
C LYS A 54 11.30 -5.54 -3.79
#